data_AF-A0A1Y4SGI3-F1
#
_entry.id   AF-A0A1Y4SGI3-F1
#
_cell.length_a   1.000
_cell.length_b   1.000
_cell.length_c   1.000
_cell.angle_alpha   90.00
_cell.angle_beta   90.00
_cell.angle_gamma   90.00
#
_symmetry.space_group_name_H-M   'P 1'
#
loop_
_entity.id
_entity.type
_entity.pdbx_description
1 polymer ?
#
loop_
_entity_poly.entity_id
_entity_poly.type
_entity_poly.pdbx_seq_one_letter_code
_entity_poly.pdbx_strand_id
1 'polypeptide(L)'
;MVVFLLILALAYFGGSYFAYNALRRKYAGIIGIPGSYFILLTAFLVIGLIRGIFTGGFGESALELVLTILVMLAGIAYTVLMILRCDTLADRILLPFAAILIGSGFCIRFVAAIAFHVPMESGKVESASFPASMRDSGGDIWELGNHNDVSAEYRCAKTGERREFGIGDFSGGRPFGFS
;
A
#
# COMPACT_ATOMS: atom_id res chain seq x y z
N MET A 1 -3.50 35.31 -0.45
CA MET A 1 -3.77 34.09 0.35
C MET A 1 -4.46 33.01 -0.47
N VAL A 2 -5.59 33.27 -1.13
CA VAL A 2 -6.32 32.24 -1.91
C VAL A 2 -5.46 31.60 -3.02
N VAL A 3 -4.75 32.40 -3.81
CA VAL A 3 -3.86 31.91 -4.87
C VAL A 3 -2.76 30.99 -4.32
N PHE A 4 -2.15 31.37 -3.20
CA PHE A 4 -1.12 30.57 -2.54
C PHE A 4 -1.65 29.22 -2.03
N LEU A 5 -2.86 29.23 -1.45
CA LEU A 5 -3.53 28.00 -1.01
C LEU A 5 -3.90 27.09 -2.19
N LEU A 6 -4.31 27.65 -3.33
CA LEU A 6 -4.57 26.90 -4.54
C LEU A 6 -3.30 26.23 -5.09
N ILE A 7 -2.18 26.95 -5.10
CA ILE A 7 -0.88 26.40 -5.52
C ILE A 7 -0.46 25.25 -4.58
N LEU A 8 -0.60 25.43 -3.26
CA LEU A 8 -0.33 24.38 -2.28
C LEU A 8 -1.23 23.17 -2.46
N ALA A 9 -2.53 23.38 -2.71
CA ALA A 9 -3.47 22.30 -2.98
C ALA A 9 -3.07 21.54 -4.24
N LEU A 10 -2.78 22.24 -5.34
CA LEU A 10 -2.32 21.61 -6.58
C LEU A 10 -1.01 20.84 -6.39
N ALA A 11 -0.05 21.40 -5.66
CA ALA A 11 1.20 20.72 -5.34
C ALA A 11 0.96 19.45 -4.50
N TYR A 12 0.05 19.51 -3.53
CA TYR A 12 -0.34 18.35 -2.73
C TYR A 12 -1.06 17.28 -3.55
N PHE A 13 -2.07 17.67 -4.34
CA PHE A 13 -2.86 16.75 -5.17
C PHE A 13 -1.99 16.11 -6.27
N GLY A 14 -1.25 16.93 -7.02
CA GLY A 14 -0.32 16.45 -8.04
C GLY A 14 0.81 15.60 -7.44
N GLY A 15 1.43 16.08 -6.36
CA GLY A 15 2.49 15.36 -5.66
C GLY A 15 2.02 14.00 -5.14
N SER A 16 0.84 13.94 -4.52
CA SER A 16 0.26 12.68 -4.03
C SER A 16 -0.05 11.71 -5.18
N TYR A 17 -0.55 12.22 -6.31
CA TYR A 17 -0.86 11.40 -7.49
C TYR A 17 0.39 10.76 -8.11
N PHE A 18 1.47 11.54 -8.29
CA PHE A 18 2.71 11.06 -8.89
C PHE A 18 3.56 10.23 -7.91
N ALA A 19 3.66 10.64 -6.65
CA ALA A 19 4.46 9.95 -5.64
C ALA A 19 3.83 8.63 -5.17
N TYR A 20 2.53 8.42 -5.40
CA TYR A 20 1.79 7.24 -4.92
C TYR A 20 2.49 5.90 -5.22
N ASN A 21 2.89 5.65 -6.47
CA ASN A 21 3.51 4.37 -6.84
C ASN A 21 4.86 4.16 -6.14
N ALA A 22 5.70 5.20 -6.09
CA ALA A 22 7.01 5.15 -5.46
C ALA A 22 6.92 4.95 -3.95
N LEU A 23 6.05 5.72 -3.28
CA LEU A 23 5.83 5.62 -1.84
C LEU A 23 5.19 4.28 -1.48
N ARG A 24 4.19 3.81 -2.24
CA ARG A 24 3.58 2.51 -2.01
C ARG A 24 4.60 1.39 -2.12
N ARG A 25 5.48 1.41 -3.14
CA ARG A 25 6.55 0.41 -3.27
C ARG A 25 7.52 0.44 -2.09
N LYS A 26 7.96 1.63 -1.69
CA LYS A 26 8.89 1.80 -0.56
C LYS A 26 8.32 1.25 0.75
N TYR A 27 7.02 1.46 1.00
CA TYR A 27 6.39 1.11 2.28
C TYR A 27 5.49 -0.15 2.22
N ALA A 28 5.52 -0.93 1.14
CA ALA A 28 4.62 -2.08 0.93
C ALA A 28 4.70 -3.15 2.04
N GLY A 29 5.86 -3.33 2.67
CA GLY A 29 6.05 -4.25 3.78
C GLY A 29 5.67 -3.69 5.16
N ILE A 30 5.41 -2.38 5.25
CA ILE A 30 5.15 -1.69 6.52
C ILE A 30 3.67 -1.33 6.62
N ILE A 31 3.12 -0.66 5.59
CA ILE A 31 1.74 -0.16 5.58
C ILE A 31 1.05 -0.41 4.23
N GLY A 32 -0.15 -0.99 4.30
CA GLY A 32 -1.01 -1.19 3.13
C GLY A 32 -1.92 0.01 2.85
N ILE A 33 -2.61 -0.02 1.70
CA ILE A 33 -3.56 1.04 1.30
C ILE A 33 -4.69 1.26 2.33
N PRO A 34 -5.33 0.22 2.91
CA PRO A 34 -6.36 0.45 3.91
C PRO A 34 -5.82 1.14 5.17
N GLY A 35 -4.59 0.79 5.56
CA GLY A 35 -3.89 1.39 6.70
C GLY A 35 -3.55 2.85 6.46
N SER A 36 -3.04 3.18 5.27
CA SER A 36 -2.71 4.56 4.91
C SER A 36 -3.97 5.44 4.82
N TYR A 37 -5.10 4.89 4.35
CA TYR A 37 -6.39 5.57 4.39
C TYR A 37 -6.86 5.83 5.83
N PHE A 38 -6.70 4.87 6.73
CA PHE A 38 -7.05 5.05 8.15
C PHE A 38 -6.23 6.16 8.81
N ILE A 39 -4.92 6.24 8.50
CA ILE A 39 -4.05 7.33 8.98
C ILE A 39 -4.48 8.68 8.38
N LEU A 40 -4.82 8.74 7.09
CA LEU A 40 -5.33 9.94 6.45
C LEU A 40 -6.62 10.43 7.12
N LEU A 41 -7.58 9.53 7.37
CA LEU A 41 -8.83 9.83 8.06
C LEU A 41 -8.56 10.38 9.46
N THR A 42 -7.66 9.72 10.20
CA THR A 42 -7.25 10.18 11.54
C THR A 42 -6.67 11.59 11.50
N ALA A 43 -5.82 11.91 10.51
CA ALA A 43 -5.27 13.25 10.35
C ALA A 43 -6.36 14.31 10.14
N PHE A 44 -7.37 14.02 9.31
CA PHE A 44 -8.50 14.92 9.11
C PHE A 44 -9.33 15.11 10.38
N LEU A 45 -9.59 14.05 11.15
CA LEU A 45 -10.30 14.15 12.42
C LEU A 45 -9.54 15.00 13.44
N VAL A 46 -8.21 14.84 13.54
CA VAL A 46 -7.37 15.65 14.42
C VAL A 46 -7.41 17.12 14.02
N ILE A 47 -7.29 17.43 12.73
CA ILE A 47 -7.38 18.81 12.23
C ILE A 47 -8.77 19.40 12.52
N GLY A 48 -9.83 18.61 12.32
CA GLY A 48 -11.21 18.99 12.62
C GLY A 48 -11.43 19.30 14.11
N LEU A 49 -10.92 18.44 14.99
CA LEU A 49 -10.99 18.62 16.44
C LEU A 49 -10.25 19.89 16.86
N ILE A 50 -9.00 20.07 16.40
CA ILE A 50 -8.19 21.26 16.69
C ILE A 50 -8.94 22.52 16.26
N ARG A 51 -9.49 22.54 15.05
CA ARG A 51 -10.31 23.66 14.57
C ARG A 51 -11.49 23.92 15.50
N GLY A 52 -12.25 22.89 15.87
CA GLY A 52 -13.40 23.00 16.78
C GLY A 52 -13.04 23.61 18.14
N ILE A 53 -11.89 23.23 18.71
CA ILE A 53 -11.35 23.81 19.95
C ILE A 53 -11.11 25.32 19.78
N PHE A 54 -10.45 25.72 18.69
CA PHE A 54 -10.10 27.14 18.47
C PHE A 54 -11.28 28.00 18.02
N THR A 55 -12.29 27.42 17.37
CA THR A 55 -13.49 28.15 16.93
C THR A 55 -14.63 28.10 17.95
N GLY A 56 -14.43 27.46 19.09
CA GLY A 56 -15.37 27.46 20.22
C GLY A 56 -16.68 26.71 19.96
N GLY A 57 -16.70 25.77 19.02
CA GLY A 57 -17.93 25.10 18.59
C GLY A 57 -17.68 23.68 18.12
N PHE A 58 -18.26 22.73 18.85
CA PHE A 58 -18.52 21.38 18.37
C PHE A 58 -20.02 21.33 18.06
N GLY A 59 -20.38 21.36 16.77
CA GLY A 59 -21.77 21.22 16.33
C GLY A 59 -22.30 19.80 16.40
N GLU A 60 -21.55 18.87 17.01
CA GLU A 60 -21.79 17.44 17.07
C GLU A 60 -22.36 17.02 18.43
N SER A 61 -23.13 15.94 18.43
CA SER A 61 -23.65 15.34 19.66
C SER A 61 -22.52 14.80 20.55
N ALA A 62 -22.75 14.72 21.86
CA ALA A 62 -21.75 14.19 22.80
C ALA A 62 -21.32 12.75 22.46
N LEU A 63 -22.21 11.95 21.87
CA LEU A 63 -21.91 10.58 21.44
C LEU A 63 -20.97 10.57 20.22
N GLU A 64 -21.20 11.44 19.25
CA GLU A 64 -20.32 11.61 18.08
C GLU A 64 -18.94 12.08 18.52
N LEU A 65 -18.86 13.03 19.46
CA LEU A 65 -17.59 13.50 20.02
C LEU A 65 -16.79 12.34 20.65
N VAL A 66 -17.44 11.50 21.48
CA VAL A 66 -16.79 10.35 22.12
C VAL A 66 -16.33 9.33 21.08
N LEU A 67 -17.17 9.00 20.10
CA LEU A 67 -16.81 8.07 19.04
C LEU A 67 -15.62 8.60 18.21
N THR A 68 -15.65 9.88 17.85
CA THR A 68 -14.56 10.54 17.11
C THR A 68 -13.26 10.48 17.90
N ILE A 69 -13.28 10.73 19.22
CA ILE A 69 -12.11 10.59 20.09
C ILE A 69 -11.58 9.15 20.11
N LEU A 70 -12.46 8.14 20.23
CA LEU A 70 -12.04 6.73 20.22
C LEU A 70 -11.39 6.33 18.89
N VAL A 71 -11.97 6.75 17.77
CA VAL A 71 -11.42 6.50 16.42
C VAL A 71 -10.07 7.20 16.26
N MET A 72 -9.93 8.45 16.73
CA MET A 72 -8.65 9.16 16.72
C MET A 72 -7.58 8.45 17.54
N LEU A 73 -7.90 8.01 18.76
CA LEU A 73 -6.97 7.26 19.61
C LEU A 73 -6.54 5.95 18.95
N ALA A 74 -7.47 5.21 18.34
CA ALA A 74 -7.16 4.01 17.57
C ALA A 74 -6.26 4.32 16.37
N GLY A 75 -6.51 5.43 15.67
CA GLY A 75 -5.68 5.92 14.56
C GLY A 75 -4.26 6.27 14.96
N ILE A 76 -4.10 6.98 16.08
CA ILE A 76 -2.79 7.34 16.63
C ILE A 76 -2.05 6.06 17.07
N ALA A 77 -2.73 5.17 17.79
CA ALA A 77 -2.15 3.90 18.22
C ALA A 77 -1.69 3.05 17.01
N TYR A 78 -2.52 2.95 15.97
CA TYR A 78 -2.17 2.27 14.73
C TYR A 78 -0.93 2.89 14.07
N THR A 79 -0.88 4.22 13.98
CA THR A 79 0.27 4.94 13.41
C THR A 79 1.55 4.62 14.19
N VAL A 80 1.50 4.65 15.52
CA VAL A 80 2.64 4.30 16.39
C VAL A 80 3.07 2.85 16.15
N LEU A 81 2.14 1.90 16.06
CA LEU A 81 2.44 0.50 15.77
C LEU A 81 3.14 0.32 14.42
N MET A 82 2.76 1.09 13.40
CA MET A 82 3.43 1.04 12.09
C MET A 82 4.82 1.69 12.13
N ILE A 83 5.01 2.76 12.90
CA ILE A 83 6.33 3.38 13.11
C ILE A 83 7.30 2.40 13.78
N LEU A 84 6.82 1.58 14.72
CA LEU A 84 7.65 0.57 15.38
C LEU A 84 8.14 -0.54 14.44
N ARG A 85 7.49 -0.73 13.29
CA ARG A 85 7.93 -1.67 12.24
C ARG A 85 9.03 -1.09 11.35
N CYS A 86 9.34 0.21 11.47
CA CYS A 86 10.41 0.83 10.70
C CYS A 86 11.78 0.63 11.37
N ASP A 87 12.75 0.15 10.59
CA ASP A 87 14.11 -0.07 11.06
C ASP A 87 14.92 1.22 11.20
N THR A 88 14.71 2.18 10.29
CA THR A 88 15.49 3.42 10.25
C THR A 88 14.74 4.60 10.90
N LEU A 89 15.50 5.51 11.53
CA LEU A 89 14.94 6.74 12.11
C LEU A 89 14.31 7.65 11.03
N ALA A 90 14.91 7.68 9.83
CA ALA A 90 14.36 8.42 8.70
C ALA A 90 12.97 7.89 8.29
N ASP A 91 12.80 6.57 8.19
CA ASP A 91 11.50 5.98 7.84
C ASP A 91 10.48 6.16 8.96
N ARG A 92 10.89 6.15 10.24
CA ARG A 92 9.99 6.45 11.37
C ARG A 92 9.39 7.84 11.28
N ILE A 93 10.19 8.83 10.90
CA ILE A 93 9.73 10.23 10.75
C ILE A 93 8.91 10.40 9.48
N LEU A 94 9.32 9.78 8.37
CA LEU A 94 8.68 9.95 7.07
C LEU A 94 7.39 9.14 6.91
N LEU A 95 7.21 8.05 7.67
CA LEU A 95 6.07 7.14 7.52
C LEU A 95 4.71 7.83 7.64
N PRO A 96 4.42 8.69 8.63
CA PRO A 96 3.10 9.34 8.72
C PRO A 96 2.80 10.22 7.51
N PHE A 97 3.81 10.95 7.01
CA PHE A 97 3.68 11.77 5.81
C PHE A 97 3.48 10.91 4.57
N ALA A 98 4.26 9.84 4.43
CA ALA A 98 4.11 8.90 3.35
C ALA A 98 2.73 8.22 3.38
N ALA A 99 2.21 7.85 4.55
CA ALA A 99 0.89 7.26 4.71
C ALA A 99 -0.21 8.24 4.27
N ILE A 100 -0.13 9.51 4.67
CA ILE A 100 -1.06 10.56 4.22
C ILE A 100 -1.02 10.70 2.70
N LEU A 101 0.19 10.77 2.10
CA LEU A 101 0.37 10.87 0.64
C LEU A 101 -0.09 9.63 -0.13
N ILE A 102 0.10 8.43 0.42
CA ILE A 102 -0.40 7.18 -0.17
C ILE A 102 -1.93 7.15 -0.10
N GLY A 103 -2.51 7.49 1.05
CA GLY A 103 -3.97 7.54 1.24
C GLY A 103 -4.62 8.57 0.30
N SER A 104 -4.07 9.77 0.22
CA SER A 104 -4.59 10.83 -0.65
C SER A 104 -4.37 10.49 -2.12
N GLY A 105 -3.20 9.99 -2.50
CA GLY A 105 -2.88 9.52 -3.84
C GLY A 105 -3.83 8.42 -4.31
N PHE A 106 -4.22 7.51 -3.42
CA PHE A 106 -5.25 6.50 -3.69
C PHE A 106 -6.61 7.15 -3.98
N CYS A 107 -7.08 8.06 -3.12
CA CYS A 107 -8.37 8.75 -3.32
C CYS A 107 -8.41 9.51 -4.65
N ILE A 108 -7.33 10.21 -4.99
CA ILE A 108 -7.25 11.00 -6.23
C ILE A 108 -7.25 10.07 -7.45
N ARG A 109 -6.46 8.99 -7.42
CA ARG A 109 -6.44 7.99 -8.50
C ARG A 109 -7.79 7.28 -8.64
N PHE A 110 -8.49 7.03 -7.54
CA PHE A 110 -9.82 6.46 -7.55
C PHE A 110 -10.83 7.40 -8.23
N VAL A 111 -10.82 8.69 -7.88
CA VAL A 111 -11.66 9.70 -8.56
C VAL A 111 -11.29 9.81 -10.04
N ALA A 112 -10.00 9.81 -10.38
CA ALA A 112 -9.54 9.85 -11.76
C ALA A 112 -9.94 8.59 -12.56
N ALA A 113 -9.96 7.43 -11.92
CA ALA A 113 -10.42 6.19 -12.54
C ALA A 113 -11.92 6.24 -12.85
N ILE A 114 -12.73 6.78 -11.94
CA ILE A 114 -14.17 6.95 -12.18
C ILE A 114 -14.45 8.00 -13.26
N ALA A 115 -13.81 9.17 -13.16
CA ALA A 115 -14.11 10.30 -14.03
C ALA A 115 -13.48 10.17 -15.43
N PHE A 116 -12.23 9.69 -15.49
CA PHE A 116 -11.42 9.69 -16.72
C PHE A 116 -11.05 8.28 -17.20
N HIS A 117 -11.59 7.22 -16.57
CA HIS A 117 -11.32 5.83 -16.92
C HIS A 117 -9.82 5.47 -16.93
N VAL A 118 -9.03 6.18 -16.11
CA VAL A 118 -7.61 5.91 -15.95
C VAL A 118 -7.43 4.60 -15.19
N PRO A 119 -6.60 3.65 -15.67
CA PRO A 119 -6.38 2.40 -14.97
C PRO A 119 -5.72 2.65 -13.61
N MET A 120 -6.31 2.09 -12.55
CA MET A 120 -5.66 2.05 -11.25
C MET A 120 -4.56 0.99 -11.30
N GLU A 121 -3.32 1.43 -11.49
CA GLU A 121 -2.18 0.57 -11.18
C GLU A 121 -2.19 0.30 -9.67
N SER A 122 -2.77 -0.84 -9.30
CA SER A 122 -2.48 -1.44 -8.01
C SER A 122 -1.07 -2.01 -8.11
N GLY A 123 -0.06 -1.14 -7.99
CA GLY A 123 1.34 -1.44 -7.78
C GLY A 123 1.71 -2.85 -8.22
N LYS A 124 2.01 -3.01 -9.51
CA LYS A 124 2.77 -4.18 -9.96
C LYS A 124 3.97 -4.25 -9.02
N VAL A 125 3.95 -5.22 -8.10
CA VAL A 125 5.18 -5.83 -7.61
C VAL A 125 5.84 -6.23 -8.90
N GLU A 126 7.03 -5.69 -9.18
CA GLU A 126 7.79 -6.09 -10.37
C GLU A 126 7.63 -7.59 -10.47
N SER A 127 7.05 -8.02 -11.60
CA SER A 127 6.82 -9.40 -11.98
C SER A 127 7.82 -10.26 -11.22
N ALA A 128 7.35 -11.05 -10.24
CA ALA A 128 8.24 -12.06 -9.67
C ALA A 128 8.74 -12.82 -10.89
N SER A 129 10.01 -12.64 -11.22
CA SER A 129 10.57 -13.27 -12.40
C SER A 129 10.54 -14.74 -12.07
N PHE A 130 9.60 -15.47 -12.67
CA PHE A 130 9.56 -16.90 -12.55
C PHE A 130 10.94 -17.41 -12.98
N PRO A 131 11.67 -18.13 -12.11
CA PRO A 131 13.01 -18.58 -12.45
C PRO A 131 12.93 -19.46 -13.71
N ALA A 132 13.81 -19.24 -14.69
CA ALA A 132 13.76 -19.96 -15.97
C ALA A 132 13.88 -21.49 -15.80
N SER A 133 14.50 -21.94 -14.71
CA SER A 133 14.52 -23.34 -14.30
C SER A 133 14.57 -23.48 -12.78
N MET A 134 14.08 -24.60 -12.28
CA MET A 134 14.10 -24.99 -10.87
C MET A 134 14.60 -26.43 -10.73
N ARG A 135 15.12 -26.78 -9.55
CA ARG A 135 15.46 -28.16 -9.20
C ARG A 135 14.62 -28.64 -8.04
N ASP A 136 14.14 -29.88 -8.17
CA ASP A 136 13.52 -30.60 -7.07
C ASP A 136 14.55 -31.17 -6.09
N SER A 137 14.11 -31.59 -4.91
CA SER A 137 14.93 -32.29 -3.91
C SER A 137 15.59 -33.56 -4.47
N GLY A 138 14.92 -34.23 -5.41
CA GLY A 138 15.41 -35.38 -6.15
C GLY A 138 16.46 -35.04 -7.23
N GLY A 139 16.79 -33.76 -7.40
CA GLY A 139 17.77 -33.27 -8.38
C GLY A 139 17.25 -33.11 -9.81
N ASP A 140 15.97 -33.40 -10.05
CA ASP A 140 15.35 -33.28 -11.36
C ASP A 140 15.12 -31.80 -11.72
N ILE A 141 15.38 -31.46 -12.99
CA ILE A 141 15.30 -30.09 -13.51
C ILE A 141 13.91 -29.84 -14.10
N TRP A 142 13.32 -28.74 -13.67
CA TRP A 142 12.02 -28.23 -14.11
C TRP A 142 12.24 -26.94 -14.89
N GLU A 143 11.85 -26.90 -16.15
CA GLU A 143 12.02 -25.76 -17.04
C GLU A 143 10.72 -24.97 -17.16
N LEU A 144 10.84 -23.64 -17.21
CA LEU A 144 9.70 -22.75 -17.40
C LEU A 144 9.15 -22.92 -18.82
N GLY A 145 7.87 -23.29 -18.92
CA GLY A 145 7.13 -23.30 -20.16
C GLY A 145 6.44 -21.96 -20.39
N ASN A 146 5.12 -21.96 -20.22
CA ASN A 146 4.30 -20.76 -20.34
C ASN A 146 4.17 -20.06 -18.98
N HIS A 147 4.12 -18.73 -19.00
CA HIS A 147 3.85 -17.93 -17.81
C HIS A 147 2.95 -16.74 -18.13
N ASN A 148 2.13 -16.37 -17.16
CA ASN A 148 1.31 -15.16 -17.13
C ASN A 148 1.71 -14.32 -15.91
N ASP A 149 1.08 -13.15 -15.70
CA ASP A 149 1.36 -12.27 -14.55
C ASP A 149 1.04 -12.90 -13.17
N VAL A 150 0.37 -14.06 -13.13
CA VAL A 150 -0.17 -14.67 -11.89
C VAL A 150 0.33 -16.11 -11.67
N SER A 151 0.57 -16.87 -12.74
CA SER A 151 1.00 -18.27 -12.68
C SER A 151 2.06 -18.60 -13.73
N ALA A 152 2.86 -19.62 -13.43
CA ALA A 152 3.85 -20.19 -14.32
C ALA A 152 3.72 -21.72 -14.38
N GLU A 153 3.74 -22.26 -15.59
CA GLU A 153 3.79 -23.69 -15.85
C GLU A 153 5.24 -24.15 -15.99
N TYR A 154 5.62 -25.16 -15.23
CA TYR A 154 6.93 -25.81 -15.30
C TYR A 154 6.81 -27.25 -15.78
N ARG A 155 7.76 -27.67 -16.61
CA ARG A 155 7.85 -29.04 -17.13
C ARG A 155 9.12 -29.71 -16.65
N CYS A 156 9.00 -30.94 -16.14
CA CYS A 156 10.16 -31.76 -15.80
C CYS A 156 10.83 -32.33 -17.05
N ALA A 157 12.13 -32.11 -17.22
CA ALA A 157 12.89 -32.60 -18.39
C ALA A 157 12.98 -34.13 -18.45
N LYS A 158 12.85 -34.81 -17.31
CA LYS A 158 13.06 -36.25 -17.17
C LYS A 158 11.76 -37.06 -17.23
N THR A 159 10.70 -36.58 -16.59
CA THR A 159 9.41 -37.29 -16.53
C THR A 159 8.37 -36.73 -17.50
N GLY A 160 8.59 -35.52 -18.03
CA GLY A 160 7.62 -34.83 -18.88
C GLY A 160 6.39 -34.29 -18.14
N GLU A 161 6.34 -34.45 -16.81
CA GLU A 161 5.26 -33.92 -15.97
C GLU A 161 5.20 -32.40 -16.03
N ARG A 162 3.97 -31.86 -15.90
CA ARG A 162 3.67 -30.44 -15.89
C ARG A 162 3.11 -30.06 -14.52
N ARG A 163 3.61 -28.97 -13.95
CA ARG A 163 3.12 -28.40 -12.69
C ARG A 163 2.96 -26.89 -12.82
N GLU A 164 1.86 -26.36 -12.34
CA GLU A 164 1.58 -24.92 -12.32
C GLU A 164 1.84 -24.36 -10.93
N PHE A 165 2.51 -23.21 -10.85
CA PHE A 165 2.80 -22.51 -9.61
C PHE A 165 2.29 -21.08 -9.68
N GLY A 166 1.64 -20.64 -8.60
CA GLY A 166 1.23 -19.26 -8.42
C GLY A 166 2.40 -18.41 -7.92
N ILE A 167 2.33 -17.10 -8.16
CA ILE A 167 3.32 -16.13 -7.65
C ILE A 167 3.47 -16.17 -6.11
N GLY A 168 2.41 -16.57 -5.40
CA GLY A 168 2.39 -16.72 -3.95
C GLY A 168 3.10 -17.97 -3.44
N ASP A 169 3.40 -18.94 -4.32
CA ASP A 169 4.05 -20.18 -3.93
C ASP A 169 5.56 -19.99 -3.76
N PHE A 170 6.15 -18.98 -4.41
CA PHE A 170 7.60 -18.73 -4.42
C PHE A 170 8.06 -17.93 -3.20
N SER A 171 8.74 -18.60 -2.27
CA SER A 171 9.49 -17.95 -1.19
C SER A 171 10.99 -18.04 -1.50
N GLY A 172 11.63 -16.91 -1.84
CA GLY A 172 13.08 -16.87 -2.07
C GLY A 172 13.56 -17.67 -3.30
N GLY A 173 12.73 -17.75 -4.34
CA GLY A 173 13.08 -18.42 -5.61
C GLY A 173 12.82 -19.93 -5.65
N ARG A 174 12.17 -20.51 -4.64
CA ARG A 174 11.66 -21.89 -4.65
C ARG A 174 10.18 -21.93 -4.24
N PRO A 175 9.32 -22.66 -4.97
CA PRO A 175 7.92 -22.83 -4.60
C PRO A 175 7.75 -23.77 -3.39
N PHE A 176 6.75 -23.49 -2.54
CA PHE A 176 6.34 -24.38 -1.45
C PHE A 176 5.88 -25.75 -2.00
N GLY A 177 6.33 -26.84 -1.39
CA GLY A 177 5.94 -28.20 -1.79
C GLY A 177 6.82 -28.86 -2.87
N PHE A 178 7.90 -28.19 -3.30
CA PHE A 178 9.00 -28.81 -4.01
C PHE A 178 9.96 -29.46 -3.00
N SER A 179 9.66 -30.71 -2.65
CA SER A 179 10.36 -31.54 -1.67
C SER A 179 10.43 -32.98 -2.13
#